data_AF-A0A2V8M765-F1
#
_entry.id   AF-A0A2V8M765-F1
#
_cell.length_a   1.000
_cell.length_b   1.000
_cell.length_c   1.000
_cell.angle_alpha   90.00
_cell.angle_beta   90.00
_cell.angle_gamma   90.00
#
_symmetry.space_group_name_H-M   'P 1'
#
loop_
_entity.id
_entity.type
_entity.pdbx_description
1 polymer ?
#
loop_
_entity_poly.entity_id
_entity_poly.type
_entity_poly.pdbx_seq_one_letter_code
_entity_poly.pdbx_strand_id
1 'polypeptide(L)'
;HNFNLFREHRGAVTGFVLTILAVGSLRFVLTLLDVPDRITTYSSITLVILVGLIYFAFACPKWRDRLLAAYLLFVPYTFVEVVTLGYTWVTGRFTIFHRHEHAFGLTVGQHLTAMVIQGLTSGPLVSFLLMSIIAWAYLKVRLGARTSGSGYSNDNESVTTSESSSSR
;
A
#
# COMPACT_ATOMS: atom_id res chain seq x y z
N HIS A 1 23.44 7.93 -3.41
CA HIS A 1 22.04 8.02 -2.95
C HIS A 1 21.38 6.66 -3.21
N ASN A 2 21.33 5.76 -2.21
CA ASN A 2 21.03 4.34 -2.42
C ASN A 2 19.52 4.06 -2.47
N PHE A 3 18.96 3.93 -3.68
CA PHE A 3 17.61 3.39 -3.91
C PHE A 3 17.61 1.87 -3.75
N ASN A 4 17.68 1.37 -2.51
CA ASN A 4 17.68 -0.07 -2.23
C ASN A 4 16.34 -0.74 -2.54
N LEU A 5 15.23 0.01 -2.54
CA LEU A 5 13.89 -0.52 -2.79
C LEU A 5 13.78 -1.25 -4.14
N PHE A 6 14.31 -0.64 -5.21
CA PHE A 6 14.29 -1.23 -6.54
C PHE A 6 15.24 -2.40 -6.71
N ARG A 7 16.26 -2.53 -5.86
CA ARG A 7 17.23 -3.63 -5.94
C ARG A 7 16.77 -4.84 -5.13
N GLU A 8 16.18 -4.60 -3.97
CA GLU A 8 15.79 -5.61 -2.99
C GLU A 8 14.38 -6.17 -3.27
N HIS A 9 13.46 -5.34 -3.76
CA HIS A 9 12.06 -5.73 -4.01
C HIS A 9 11.63 -5.62 -5.47
N ARG A 10 12.57 -5.65 -6.42
CA ARG A 10 12.29 -5.46 -7.87
C ARG A 10 11.20 -6.39 -8.39
N GLY A 11 11.23 -7.65 -7.98
CA GLY A 11 10.24 -8.66 -8.38
C GLY A 11 8.84 -8.34 -7.87
N ALA A 12 8.71 -7.98 -6.59
CA ALA A 12 7.44 -7.61 -5.98
C ALA A 12 6.86 -6.34 -6.61
N VAL A 13 7.70 -5.31 -6.77
CA VAL A 13 7.32 -4.04 -7.41
C VAL A 13 6.80 -4.29 -8.84
N THR A 14 7.57 -5.03 -9.64
CA THR A 14 7.17 -5.35 -11.01
C THR A 14 5.88 -6.18 -11.03
N GLY A 15 5.74 -7.14 -10.12
CA GLY A 15 4.52 -7.94 -9.98
C GLY A 15 3.28 -7.10 -9.66
N PHE A 16 3.37 -6.17 -8.71
CA PHE A 16 2.26 -5.27 -8.38
C PHE A 16 1.91 -4.34 -9.55
N VAL A 17 2.90 -3.73 -10.20
CA VAL A 17 2.68 -2.85 -11.35
C VAL A 17 2.00 -3.62 -12.49
N LEU A 18 2.51 -4.80 -12.83
CA LEU A 18 1.92 -5.65 -13.88
C LEU A 18 0.51 -6.10 -13.51
N THR A 19 0.26 -6.44 -12.24
CA THR A 19 -1.08 -6.82 -11.78
C THR A 19 -2.06 -5.66 -11.90
N ILE A 20 -1.66 -4.45 -11.49
CA ILE A 20 -2.50 -3.24 -11.60
C ILE A 20 -2.80 -2.95 -13.07
N LEU A 21 -1.79 -2.99 -13.94
CA LEU A 21 -1.97 -2.77 -15.37
C LEU A 21 -2.84 -3.85 -16.02
N ALA A 22 -2.63 -5.12 -15.67
CA ALA A 22 -3.40 -6.24 -16.21
C ALA A 22 -4.87 -6.17 -15.78
N VAL A 23 -5.14 -5.96 -14.49
CA VAL A 23 -6.50 -5.82 -13.95
C VAL A 23 -7.19 -4.59 -14.54
N GLY A 24 -6.47 -3.46 -14.60
CA GLY A 24 -6.96 -2.22 -15.18
C GLY A 24 -7.31 -2.35 -16.67
N SER A 25 -6.40 -2.94 -17.45
CA SER A 25 -6.61 -3.19 -18.88
C SER A 25 -7.74 -4.19 -19.11
N LEU A 26 -7.82 -5.26 -18.32
CA LEU A 26 -8.90 -6.23 -18.39
C LEU A 26 -10.25 -5.55 -18.15
N ARG A 27 -10.35 -4.69 -17.14
CA ARG A 27 -11.57 -3.94 -16.85
C ARG A 27 -11.95 -2.99 -17.99
N PHE A 28 -10.96 -2.36 -18.63
CA PHE A 28 -11.20 -1.55 -19.83
C PHE A 28 -11.70 -2.39 -21.01
N VAL A 29 -11.06 -3.52 -21.31
CA VAL A 29 -11.48 -4.43 -22.40
C VAL A 29 -12.89 -4.98 -22.14
N LEU A 30 -13.20 -5.39 -20.91
CA LEU A 30 -14.55 -5.83 -20.54
C LEU A 30 -15.60 -4.72 -20.72
N THR A 31 -15.21 -3.47 -20.50
CA THR A 31 -16.06 -2.31 -20.81
C THR A 31 -16.29 -2.16 -22.31
N LEU A 32 -15.26 -2.38 -23.14
CA LEU A 32 -15.39 -2.33 -24.60
C LEU A 32 -16.30 -3.44 -25.15
N LEU A 33 -16.36 -4.58 -24.44
CA LEU A 33 -17.21 -5.72 -24.76
C LEU A 33 -18.63 -5.63 -24.16
N ASP A 34 -18.97 -4.51 -23.52
CA ASP A 34 -20.28 -4.24 -22.92
C ASP A 34 -20.73 -5.32 -21.89
N VAL A 35 -19.74 -5.92 -21.20
CA VAL A 35 -20.00 -6.98 -20.23
C VAL A 35 -20.62 -6.38 -18.96
N PRO A 36 -21.72 -6.96 -18.41
CA PRO A 36 -22.40 -6.42 -17.24
C PRO A 36 -21.51 -6.28 -16.00
N ASP A 37 -21.65 -5.14 -15.32
CA ASP A 37 -20.80 -4.71 -14.19
C ASP A 37 -20.72 -5.69 -13.01
N ARG A 38 -21.69 -6.59 -12.86
CA ARG A 38 -21.68 -7.60 -11.78
C ARG A 38 -20.45 -8.52 -11.85
N ILE A 39 -19.89 -8.75 -13.04
CA ILE A 39 -18.71 -9.62 -13.21
C ILE A 39 -17.41 -8.82 -13.04
N THR A 40 -17.38 -7.56 -13.49
CA THR A 40 -16.19 -6.69 -13.42
C THR A 40 -15.93 -6.11 -12.02
N THR A 41 -16.96 -6.02 -11.17
CA THR A 41 -16.86 -5.46 -9.81
C THR A 41 -15.97 -6.32 -8.89
N TYR A 42 -15.87 -7.63 -9.14
CA TYR A 42 -15.01 -8.53 -8.35
C TYR A 42 -13.51 -8.35 -8.64
N SER A 43 -13.15 -7.67 -9.72
CA SER A 43 -11.76 -7.34 -10.07
C SER A 43 -11.34 -6.03 -9.41
N SER A 44 -11.31 -6.01 -8.08
CA SER A 44 -11.07 -4.79 -7.32
C SER A 44 -9.58 -4.43 -7.29
N ILE A 45 -9.18 -3.46 -8.13
CA ILE A 45 -7.85 -2.84 -8.07
C ILE A 45 -7.55 -2.32 -6.66
N THR A 46 -8.59 -1.89 -5.93
CA THR A 46 -8.48 -1.48 -4.52
C THR A 46 -7.90 -2.59 -3.65
N LEU A 47 -8.25 -3.85 -3.89
CA LEU A 47 -7.69 -4.99 -3.14
C LEU A 47 -6.19 -5.18 -3.47
N VAL A 48 -5.81 -5.03 -4.74
CA VAL A 48 -4.39 -5.11 -5.16
C VAL A 48 -3.58 -3.99 -4.51
N ILE A 49 -4.10 -2.76 -4.50
CA ILE A 49 -3.49 -1.61 -3.85
C ILE A 49 -3.41 -1.83 -2.34
N LEU A 50 -4.46 -2.36 -1.70
CA LEU A 50 -4.47 -2.65 -0.27
C LEU A 50 -3.42 -3.70 0.11
N VAL A 51 -3.32 -4.79 -0.63
CA VAL A 51 -2.30 -5.83 -0.41
C VAL A 51 -0.90 -5.24 -0.62
N GLY A 52 -0.70 -4.43 -1.65
CA GLY A 52 0.54 -3.70 -1.89
C GLY A 52 0.90 -2.76 -0.74
N LEU A 53 -0.06 -1.97 -0.26
CA LEU A 53 0.08 -1.07 0.88
C LEU A 53 0.60 -1.81 2.11
N ILE A 54 -0.05 -2.93 2.44
CA ILE A 54 0.32 -3.76 3.59
C ILE A 54 1.74 -4.32 3.40
N TYR A 55 2.03 -4.91 2.23
CA TYR A 55 3.35 -5.49 1.93
C TYR A 55 4.47 -4.45 2.08
N PHE A 56 4.33 -3.28 1.44
CA PHE A 56 5.36 -2.24 1.47
C PHE A 56 5.44 -1.52 2.82
N ALA A 57 4.35 -1.47 3.60
CA ALA A 57 4.41 -0.97 4.97
C ALA A 57 5.37 -1.79 5.84
N PHE A 58 5.42 -3.11 5.64
CA PHE A 58 6.35 -3.99 6.37
C PHE A 58 7.73 -4.06 5.73
N ALA A 59 7.80 -4.14 4.39
CA ALA A 59 9.06 -4.31 3.67
C ALA A 59 9.94 -3.04 3.69
N CYS A 60 9.34 -1.85 3.81
CA CYS A 60 10.06 -0.57 3.67
C CYS A 60 10.20 0.16 5.03
N PRO A 61 11.30 -0.02 5.76
CA PRO A 61 11.48 0.63 7.06
C PRO A 61 11.64 2.16 6.93
N LYS A 62 12.26 2.63 5.84
CA LYS A 62 12.52 4.06 5.62
C LYS A 62 11.30 4.75 5.02
N TRP A 63 11.01 5.97 5.49
CA TRP A 63 9.89 6.77 5.01
C TRP A 63 10.01 7.12 3.51
N ARG A 64 11.23 7.36 3.01
CA ARG A 64 11.47 7.67 1.60
C ARG A 64 11.11 6.50 0.67
N ASP A 65 11.44 5.29 1.11
CA ASP A 65 11.13 4.05 0.38
C ASP A 65 9.62 3.79 0.37
N ARG A 66 8.92 4.06 1.48
CA ARG A 66 7.45 4.02 1.56
C ARG A 66 6.78 5.04 0.62
N LEU A 67 7.30 6.27 0.56
CA LEU A 67 6.78 7.29 -0.35
C LEU A 67 6.95 6.84 -1.81
N LEU A 68 8.13 6.33 -2.16
CA LEU A 68 8.39 5.81 -3.50
C LEU A 68 7.46 4.65 -3.85
N ALA A 69 7.26 3.69 -2.92
CA ALA A 69 6.34 2.58 -3.09
C ALA A 69 4.88 3.04 -3.25
N ALA A 70 4.46 4.07 -2.53
CA ALA A 70 3.13 4.66 -2.67
C ALA A 70 2.90 5.24 -4.07
N TYR A 71 3.86 6.00 -4.60
CA TYR A 71 3.80 6.46 -6.00
C TYR A 71 3.79 5.29 -6.98
N LEU A 72 4.58 4.24 -6.73
CA LEU A 72 4.66 3.07 -7.60
C LEU A 72 3.37 2.27 -7.68
N LEU A 73 2.57 2.24 -6.61
CA LEU A 73 1.25 1.61 -6.60
C LEU A 73 0.19 2.50 -7.26
N PHE A 74 0.20 3.81 -6.98
CA PHE A 74 -0.85 4.71 -7.45
C PHE A 74 -0.67 5.19 -8.88
N VAL A 75 0.54 5.47 -9.34
CA VAL A 75 0.79 6.02 -10.68
C VAL A 75 0.29 5.08 -11.80
N PRO A 76 0.58 3.76 -11.78
CA PRO A 76 0.06 2.86 -12.81
C PRO A 76 -1.47 2.76 -12.78
N TYR A 77 -2.06 2.79 -11.58
CA TYR A 77 -3.51 2.79 -11.41
C TYR A 77 -4.14 4.05 -12.03
N THR A 78 -3.65 5.22 -11.65
CA THR A 78 -4.08 6.51 -12.19
C THR A 78 -3.90 6.57 -13.69
N PHE A 79 -2.79 6.05 -14.21
CA PHE A 79 -2.55 6.01 -15.65
C PHE A 79 -3.66 5.25 -16.37
N VAL A 80 -4.01 4.05 -15.91
CA VAL A 80 -5.13 3.29 -16.48
C VAL A 80 -6.41 4.13 -16.39
N GLU A 81 -6.76 4.61 -15.20
CA GLU A 81 -8.01 5.35 -14.96
C GLU A 81 -8.15 6.58 -15.86
N VAL A 82 -7.10 7.40 -15.98
CA VAL A 82 -7.03 8.57 -16.84
C VAL A 82 -7.17 8.20 -18.31
N VAL A 83 -6.55 7.12 -18.77
CA VAL A 83 -6.70 6.63 -20.16
C VAL A 83 -8.15 6.21 -20.43
N THR A 84 -8.77 5.46 -19.52
CA THR A 84 -10.18 5.04 -19.64
C THR A 84 -11.15 6.23 -19.66
N LEU A 85 -10.94 7.21 -18.79
CA LEU A 85 -11.75 8.42 -18.75
C LEU A 85 -11.50 9.31 -19.96
N GLY A 86 -10.26 9.38 -20.46
CA GLY A 86 -9.92 10.04 -21.72
C GLY A 86 -10.64 9.41 -22.91
N TYR A 87 -10.69 8.08 -22.98
CA TYR A 87 -11.49 7.37 -24.00
C TYR A 87 -12.98 7.73 -23.92
N THR A 88 -13.53 7.78 -22.70
CA THR A 88 -14.92 8.19 -22.45
C THR A 88 -15.16 9.62 -22.93
N TRP A 89 -14.22 10.53 -22.66
CA TRP A 89 -14.30 11.93 -23.06
C TRP A 89 -14.28 12.11 -24.58
N VAL A 90 -13.44 11.34 -25.29
CA VAL A 90 -13.29 11.43 -26.76
C VAL A 90 -14.45 10.74 -27.49
N THR A 91 -14.90 9.57 -27.01
CA THR A 91 -15.89 8.75 -27.74
C THR A 91 -17.33 8.98 -27.28
N GLY A 92 -17.54 9.63 -26.14
CA GLY A 92 -18.86 9.77 -25.52
C GLY A 92 -19.46 8.45 -25.00
N ARG A 93 -18.75 7.32 -25.13
CA ARG A 93 -19.17 6.04 -24.56
C ARG A 93 -18.80 6.00 -23.08
N PHE A 94 -19.79 6.07 -22.22
CA PHE A 94 -19.62 5.97 -20.77
C PHE A 94 -18.99 4.62 -20.42
N THR A 95 -17.78 4.69 -19.88
CA THR A 95 -17.12 3.51 -19.28
C THR A 95 -17.60 3.33 -17.84
N ILE A 96 -17.33 2.16 -17.26
CA ILE A 96 -17.68 1.81 -15.86
C ILE A 96 -17.14 2.84 -14.85
N PHE A 97 -16.11 3.60 -15.23
CA PHE A 97 -15.50 4.66 -14.43
C PHE A 97 -16.30 5.97 -14.40
N HIS A 98 -17.36 6.09 -15.21
CA HIS A 98 -18.16 7.31 -15.30
C HIS A 98 -19.67 7.01 -15.25
N ARG A 99 -20.12 6.26 -14.22
CA ARG A 99 -21.54 6.22 -13.87
C ARG A 99 -21.96 7.56 -13.27
N HIS A 100 -23.11 8.09 -13.72
CA HIS A 100 -23.73 9.31 -13.18
C HIS A 100 -23.87 9.29 -11.65
N GLU A 101 -24.04 8.10 -11.07
CA GLU A 101 -24.16 7.84 -9.63
C GLU A 101 -22.87 8.13 -8.84
N HIS A 102 -21.70 8.11 -9.49
CA HIS A 102 -20.38 8.36 -8.88
C HIS A 102 -19.73 9.66 -9.37
N ALA A 103 -20.31 10.29 -10.40
CA ALA A 103 -19.80 11.54 -10.94
C ALA A 103 -20.07 12.75 -10.04
N PHE A 104 -20.89 12.64 -8.97
CA PHE A 104 -21.27 13.77 -8.10
C PHE A 104 -21.75 15.02 -8.89
N GLY A 105 -22.31 14.84 -10.09
CA GLY A 105 -22.70 15.93 -11.00
C GLY A 105 -21.54 16.62 -11.75
N LEU A 106 -20.31 16.11 -11.68
CA LEU A 106 -19.16 16.62 -12.41
C LEU A 106 -19.17 16.17 -13.88
N THR A 107 -18.75 17.07 -14.76
CA THR A 107 -18.51 16.74 -16.17
C THR A 107 -17.35 15.73 -16.30
N VAL A 108 -17.33 14.96 -17.39
CA VAL A 108 -16.26 13.98 -17.70
C VAL A 108 -14.87 14.64 -17.57
N GLY A 109 -14.72 15.86 -18.08
CA GLY A 109 -13.44 16.59 -18.04
C GLY A 109 -13.03 17.03 -16.63
N GLN A 110 -13.98 17.45 -15.79
CA GLN A 110 -13.71 17.76 -14.38
C GLN A 110 -13.33 16.50 -13.60
N HIS A 111 -14.02 15.39 -13.84
CA HIS A 111 -13.70 14.11 -13.21
C HIS A 111 -12.32 13.60 -13.64
N LEU A 112 -11.98 13.69 -14.93
CA LEU A 112 -10.65 13.38 -15.45
C LEU A 112 -9.57 14.22 -14.76
N THR A 113 -9.76 15.53 -14.67
CA THR A 113 -8.80 16.45 -14.03
C THR A 113 -8.64 16.14 -12.55
N ALA A 114 -9.74 15.86 -11.85
CA ALA A 114 -9.71 15.45 -10.45
C ALA A 114 -8.92 14.16 -10.27
N MET A 115 -9.09 13.16 -11.15
CA MET A 115 -8.34 11.90 -11.11
C MET A 115 -6.84 12.08 -11.38
N VAL A 116 -6.45 12.97 -12.29
CA VAL A 116 -5.04 13.30 -12.52
C VAL A 116 -4.40 13.92 -11.28
N ILE A 117 -5.06 14.94 -10.70
CA ILE A 117 -4.56 15.61 -9.49
C ILE A 117 -4.50 14.62 -8.34
N GLN A 118 -5.58 13.87 -8.13
CA GLN A 118 -5.66 12.86 -7.08
C GLN A 118 -4.57 11.81 -7.24
N GLY A 119 -4.38 11.28 -8.44
CA GLY A 119 -3.40 10.23 -8.69
C GLY A 119 -1.94 10.65 -8.56
N LEU A 120 -1.63 11.93 -8.81
CA LEU A 120 -0.28 12.46 -8.69
C LEU A 120 0.01 13.04 -7.30
N THR A 121 -1.01 13.47 -6.55
CA THR A 121 -0.82 14.17 -5.28
C THR A 121 -1.45 13.43 -4.11
N SER A 122 -2.77 13.47 -3.98
CA SER A 122 -3.45 13.00 -2.76
C SER A 122 -3.44 11.48 -2.61
N GLY A 123 -3.55 10.71 -3.70
CA GLY A 123 -3.52 9.25 -3.71
C GLY A 123 -2.20 8.68 -3.15
N PRO A 124 -1.04 9.05 -3.72
CA PRO A 124 0.26 8.66 -3.17
C PRO A 124 0.48 9.16 -1.74
N LEU A 125 0.01 10.37 -1.41
CA LEU A 125 0.19 10.95 -0.08
C LEU A 125 -0.63 10.20 1.00
N VAL A 126 -1.90 9.90 0.70
CA VAL A 126 -2.78 9.10 1.59
C VAL A 126 -2.23 7.70 1.76
N SER A 127 -1.76 7.08 0.67
CA SER A 127 -1.10 5.77 0.69
C SER A 127 0.14 5.76 1.57
N PHE A 128 1.00 6.76 1.41
CA PHE A 128 2.19 6.94 2.24
C PHE A 128 1.83 7.11 3.73
N LEU A 129 0.80 7.90 4.03
CA LEU A 129 0.30 8.09 5.39
C LEU A 129 -0.18 6.75 5.97
N LEU A 130 -0.97 5.98 5.22
CA LEU A 130 -1.48 4.68 5.63
C LEU A 130 -0.34 3.68 5.91
N MET A 131 0.61 3.56 4.97
CA MET A 131 1.80 2.72 5.16
C MET A 131 2.57 3.13 6.42
N SER A 132 2.65 4.43 6.69
CA SER A 132 3.37 4.95 7.85
C SER A 132 2.65 4.66 9.17
N ILE A 133 1.32 4.74 9.19
CA ILE A 133 0.50 4.35 10.34
C ILE A 133 0.66 2.84 10.62
N ILE A 134 0.58 2.00 9.60
CA ILE A 134 0.74 0.54 9.73
C ILE A 134 2.14 0.19 10.26
N ALA A 135 3.19 0.76 9.68
CA ALA A 135 4.57 0.53 10.11
C ALA A 135 4.79 0.99 11.57
N TRP A 136 4.21 2.13 11.96
CA TRP A 136 4.28 2.63 13.33
C TRP A 136 3.54 1.73 14.33
N ALA A 137 2.31 1.32 14.00
CA ALA A 137 1.53 0.41 14.83
C ALA A 137 2.27 -0.92 15.05
N TYR A 138 2.86 -1.47 13.99
CA TYR A 138 3.67 -2.68 14.07
C TYR A 138 4.89 -2.51 14.99
N LEU A 139 5.63 -1.39 14.85
CA LEU A 139 6.77 -1.10 15.70
C LEU A 139 6.37 -0.98 17.17
N LYS A 140 5.24 -0.31 17.45
CA LYS A 140 4.71 -0.13 18.81
C LYS A 140 4.33 -1.47 19.46
N VAL A 141 3.64 -2.36 18.73
CA VAL A 141 3.31 -3.71 19.20
C VAL A 141 4.56 -4.53 19.49
N ARG A 142 5.56 -4.47 18.59
CA ARG A 142 6.81 -5.21 18.74
C ARG A 142 7.65 -4.73 19.94
N LEU A 143 7.67 -3.43 20.21
CA LEU A 143 8.36 -2.86 21.36
C LEU A 143 7.63 -3.15 22.68
N GLY A 144 6.30 -3.05 22.70
CA GLY A 144 5.50 -3.40 23.89
C GLY A 144 5.64 -4.86 24.32
N ALA A 145 5.74 -5.78 23.36
CA ALA A 145 5.94 -7.20 23.62
C ALA A 145 7.32 -7.52 24.25
N ARG A 146 8.34 -6.68 24.05
CA ARG A 146 9.69 -6.88 24.62
C ARG A 146 9.78 -6.47 26.09
N THR A 147 8.99 -5.49 26.51
CA THR A 147 8.98 -5.00 27.90
C THR A 147 8.20 -5.90 28.87
N SER A 148 7.26 -6.73 28.40
CA SER A 148 6.50 -7.65 29.26
C SER A 148 7.23 -8.97 29.59
N GLY A 149 8.38 -9.25 29.00
CA GLY A 149 9.14 -10.51 29.20
C GLY A 149 10.38 -10.40 30.09
N SER A 150 10.72 -9.22 30.61
CA SER A 150 11.97 -8.95 31.34
C SER A 150 11.70 -8.65 32.82
N GLY A 151 11.08 -9.58 33.54
CA GLY A 151 10.77 -9.36 34.94
C GLY A 151 10.43 -10.61 35.74
N TYR A 152 11.18 -11.70 35.61
CA TYR A 152 11.20 -12.80 36.61
C TYR A 152 12.44 -13.71 36.39
N SER A 153 13.59 -13.32 36.94
CA SER A 153 14.79 -14.13 37.22
C SER A 153 15.81 -13.13 37.79
N ASN A 154 16.49 -13.30 38.92
CA ASN A 154 16.60 -14.37 39.89
C ASN A 154 17.32 -13.69 41.07
N ASP A 155 16.62 -13.32 42.14
CA ASP A 155 17.27 -12.90 43.39
C ASP A 155 16.92 -13.94 44.47
N ASN A 156 17.41 -15.16 44.24
CA ASN A 156 17.40 -16.22 45.24
C ASN A 156 18.76 -16.93 45.17
N GLU A 157 19.82 -16.19 45.51
CA GLU A 157 21.13 -16.76 45.82
C GLU A 157 21.44 -16.52 47.30
N SER A 158 20.67 -17.21 48.13
CA SER A 158 21.11 -17.61 49.47
C SER A 158 22.13 -18.73 49.31
N VAL A 159 23.42 -18.41 49.29
CA VAL A 159 24.47 -19.40 49.59
C VAL A 159 25.28 -18.91 50.78
N THR A 160 24.80 -19.36 51.94
CA THR A 160 25.56 -19.52 53.16
C THR A 160 26.76 -20.42 52.87
N THR A 161 27.99 -19.93 53.06
CA THR A 161 29.12 -20.82 53.32
C THR A 161 29.99 -20.23 54.42
N SER A 162 29.97 -20.95 55.53
CA SER A 162 30.73 -20.77 56.75
C SER A 162 32.23 -21.06 56.57
N GLU A 163 33.01 -20.53 57.52
CA GLU A 163 34.24 -21.11 58.10
C GLU A 163 35.45 -21.42 57.21
N SER A 164 36.60 -20.81 57.53
CA SER A 164 37.65 -21.49 58.33
C SER A 164 39.01 -20.76 58.22
N SER A 165 39.58 -20.51 59.39
CA SER A 165 40.99 -20.30 59.74
C SER A 165 42.08 -20.64 58.70
N SER A 166 43.08 -19.78 58.59
CA SER A 166 44.48 -20.23 58.60
C SER A 166 45.42 -19.16 59.11
N SER A 167 46.10 -19.52 60.19
CA SER A 167 47.24 -18.87 60.82
C SER A 167 48.42 -18.68 59.84
N ARG A 168 49.11 -17.55 59.94
CA ARG A 168 50.58 -17.43 59.94
C ARG A 168 50.99 -16.02 60.33
#